data_AF-A0A4Q3THS8-F1
#
_entry.id   AF-A0A4Q3THS8-F1
#
_cell.length_a   1.000
_cell.length_b   1.000
_cell.length_c   1.000
_cell.angle_alpha   90.00
_cell.angle_beta   90.00
_cell.angle_gamma   90.00
#
_symmetry.space_group_name_H-M   'P 1'
#
loop_
_entity.id
_entity.type
_entity.pdbx_description
1 polymer ?
#
loop_
_entity_poly.entity_id
_entity_poly.type
_entity_poly.pdbx_seq_one_letter_code
_entity_poly.pdbx_strand_id
1 'polypeptide(L)'
;MKQSAAERPDPTTQRKAAIARGAALEHTGKVTVAPIPSFDLDRTIFKTLEGKAARFVVSTRVGKEAHWNPADAQAVQAEYAAARAAHPLPAVSPELMQFLVSECDFDVEHADGSFLDHLYFCFEYTVQHYPQQSPLVMFLHSILGTGTNTFAMTADKIPALRALMSPEDWKQVEAFPSVLRLLYAGPLRQELRDNVHRADAIDSISFHRVIDNAPITLSGRDLWTALNYQLIHLVDFLPVANWATHQNDTSFILFRDLYDLLEAAGKREAMVGYTPAASPRKLQGEPQGVGAWLTTLIPVSVSERMAAKSVARFSERIGHSLDYRISWAGSTGG
;
A
#
# COMPACT_ATOMS: atom_id res chain seq x y z
N MET A 1 -1.33 9.12 23.02
CA MET A 1 -0.62 10.36 22.63
C MET A 1 -1.01 10.63 21.19
N LYS A 2 -1.40 11.87 20.85
CA LYS A 2 -1.75 12.20 19.46
C LYS A 2 -0.50 12.01 18.59
N GLN A 3 -0.61 11.34 17.46
CA GLN A 3 0.55 11.23 16.58
C GLN A 3 0.79 12.57 15.90
N SER A 4 2.07 12.91 15.66
CA SER A 4 2.45 14.15 14.99
C SER A 4 3.23 13.83 13.73
N ALA A 5 2.84 14.41 12.60
CA ALA A 5 3.60 14.25 11.37
C ALA A 5 5.04 14.77 11.48
N ALA A 6 5.29 15.69 12.43
CA ALA A 6 6.62 16.24 12.70
C ALA A 6 7.55 15.27 13.46
N GLU A 7 6.99 14.22 14.06
CA GLU A 7 7.76 13.21 14.77
C GLU A 7 7.90 11.97 13.88
N ARG A 8 9.11 11.76 13.33
CA ARG A 8 9.41 10.54 12.58
C ARG A 8 9.40 9.34 13.53
N PRO A 9 8.53 8.34 13.34
CA PRO A 9 8.54 7.13 14.14
C PRO A 9 9.76 6.26 13.83
N ASP A 10 10.19 5.43 14.78
CA ASP A 10 11.19 4.40 14.52
C ASP A 10 10.51 3.22 13.81
N PRO A 11 10.94 2.82 12.59
CA PRO A 11 10.25 1.75 11.88
C PRO A 11 10.36 0.41 12.61
N THR A 12 9.34 -0.44 12.46
CA THR A 12 9.37 -1.81 12.97
C THR A 12 10.53 -2.61 12.36
N THR A 13 10.96 -3.69 13.01
CA THR A 13 12.03 -4.56 12.46
C THR A 13 11.71 -5.06 11.05
N GLN A 14 10.45 -5.36 10.74
CA GLN A 14 10.03 -5.76 9.39
C GLN A 14 10.25 -4.64 8.37
N ARG A 15 9.78 -3.42 8.68
CA ARG A 15 9.97 -2.24 7.82
C ARG A 15 11.45 -1.92 7.61
N LYS A 16 12.26 -2.01 8.68
CA LYS A 16 13.72 -1.86 8.62
C LYS A 16 14.37 -2.87 7.67
N ALA A 17 13.96 -4.15 7.74
CA ALA A 17 14.48 -5.20 6.87
C ALA A 17 14.14 -4.92 5.39
N ALA A 18 12.90 -4.50 5.10
CA ALA A 18 12.46 -4.17 3.76
C ALA A 18 13.19 -2.94 3.19
N ILE A 19 13.33 -1.86 3.98
CA ILE A 19 14.10 -0.66 3.59
C ILE A 19 15.57 -1.01 3.37
N ALA A 20 16.21 -1.75 4.27
CA ALA A 20 17.63 -2.05 4.17
C ALA A 20 17.96 -2.87 2.91
N ARG A 21 17.05 -3.77 2.52
CA ARG A 21 17.30 -4.77 1.46
C ARG A 21 16.57 -4.50 0.14
N GLY A 22 15.69 -3.50 0.10
CA GLY A 22 14.91 -3.18 -1.10
C GLY A 22 14.03 -4.32 -1.56
N ALA A 23 13.35 -4.99 -0.63
CA ALA A 23 12.60 -6.21 -0.94
C ALA A 23 11.37 -6.42 -0.05
N ALA A 24 10.36 -7.07 -0.62
CA ALA A 24 9.36 -7.82 0.12
C ALA A 24 9.99 -9.12 0.64
N LEU A 25 9.93 -9.36 1.94
CA LEU A 25 10.64 -10.47 2.59
C LEU A 25 9.73 -11.31 3.48
N GLU A 26 9.90 -12.62 3.40
CA GLU A 26 9.33 -13.57 4.35
C GLU A 26 10.34 -13.85 5.48
N HIS A 27 9.88 -13.83 6.72
CA HIS A 27 10.71 -14.03 7.92
C HIS A 27 10.36 -15.28 8.72
N THR A 28 9.79 -16.29 8.06
CA THR A 28 9.48 -17.60 8.65
C THR A 28 10.73 -18.19 9.34
N GLY A 29 10.57 -18.59 10.60
CA GLY A 29 11.67 -19.10 11.44
C GLY A 29 12.49 -18.03 12.17
N LYS A 30 12.36 -16.74 11.81
CA LYS A 30 13.00 -15.60 12.48
C LYS A 30 12.06 -14.86 13.43
N VAL A 31 10.76 -15.10 13.29
CA VAL A 31 9.71 -14.44 14.06
C VAL A 31 8.73 -15.45 14.64
N THR A 32 8.14 -15.08 15.77
CA THR A 32 6.90 -15.66 16.28
C THR A 32 5.77 -14.65 16.09
N VAL A 33 4.69 -15.04 15.45
CA VAL A 33 3.51 -14.20 15.19
C VAL A 33 2.42 -14.57 16.18
N ALA A 34 2.00 -13.61 17.00
CA ALA A 34 0.98 -13.80 18.03
C ALA A 34 -0.22 -12.85 17.80
N PRO A 35 -1.44 -13.22 18.20
CA PRO A 35 -2.57 -12.29 18.20
C PRO A 35 -2.34 -11.13 19.16
N ILE A 36 -2.73 -9.92 18.76
CA ILE A 36 -2.70 -8.74 19.64
C ILE A 36 -3.82 -8.88 20.68
N PRO A 37 -3.53 -8.82 21.99
CA PRO A 37 -4.56 -8.87 23.03
C PRO A 37 -5.57 -7.73 22.88
N SER A 38 -6.86 -8.07 22.91
CA SER A 38 -7.96 -7.09 22.82
C SER A 38 -7.93 -6.23 21.54
N PHE A 39 -7.41 -6.76 20.43
CA PHE A 39 -7.43 -6.09 19.14
C PHE A 39 -8.85 -5.65 18.77
N ASP A 40 -9.00 -4.35 18.46
CA ASP A 40 -10.27 -3.75 18.06
C ASP A 40 -10.16 -3.19 16.64
N LEU A 41 -10.89 -3.80 15.72
CA LEU A 41 -10.91 -3.39 14.31
C LEU A 41 -11.48 -1.98 14.13
N ASP A 42 -12.36 -1.52 15.02
CA ASP A 42 -13.02 -0.20 14.91
C ASP A 42 -12.12 0.97 15.29
N ARG A 43 -10.95 0.69 15.89
CA ARG A 43 -9.90 1.68 16.11
C ARG A 43 -9.01 1.90 14.88
N THR A 44 -9.18 1.08 13.85
CA THR A 44 -8.32 1.10 12.65
C THR A 44 -8.98 1.75 11.45
N ILE A 45 -8.23 1.90 10.35
CA ILE A 45 -8.76 2.27 9.03
C ILE A 45 -9.89 1.35 8.53
N PHE A 46 -10.06 0.16 9.12
CA PHE A 46 -11.11 -0.79 8.79
C PHE A 46 -12.42 -0.60 9.57
N LYS A 47 -12.57 0.46 10.38
CA LYS A 47 -13.82 0.76 11.11
C LYS A 47 -15.07 0.79 10.23
N THR A 48 -14.90 1.19 8.96
CA THR A 48 -16.00 1.27 7.98
C THR A 48 -16.28 -0.04 7.27
N LEU A 49 -15.49 -1.10 7.51
CA LEU A 49 -15.68 -2.42 6.92
C LEU A 49 -16.93 -3.09 7.49
N GLU A 50 -17.78 -3.58 6.60
CA GLU A 50 -19.06 -4.19 6.95
C GLU A 50 -19.08 -5.71 6.77
N GLY A 51 -19.97 -6.35 7.53
CA GLY A 51 -20.24 -7.78 7.44
C GLY A 51 -19.34 -8.59 8.37
N LYS A 52 -19.97 -9.45 9.19
CA LYS A 52 -19.27 -10.24 10.21
C LYS A 52 -18.16 -11.12 9.65
N ALA A 53 -18.39 -11.76 8.49
CA ALA A 53 -17.40 -12.62 7.87
C ALA A 53 -16.17 -11.85 7.36
N ALA A 54 -16.38 -10.72 6.66
CA ALA A 54 -15.28 -9.89 6.16
C ALA A 54 -14.46 -9.31 7.31
N ARG A 55 -15.14 -8.77 8.34
CA ARG A 55 -14.49 -8.27 9.55
C ARG A 55 -13.70 -9.34 10.27
N PHE A 56 -14.26 -10.55 10.45
CA PHE A 56 -13.53 -11.68 11.05
C PHE A 56 -12.26 -12.03 10.26
N VAL A 57 -12.35 -12.14 8.93
CA VAL A 57 -11.18 -12.42 8.08
C VAL A 57 -10.11 -11.34 8.24
N VAL A 58 -10.49 -10.06 8.16
CA VAL A 58 -9.54 -8.95 8.31
C VAL A 58 -8.92 -8.95 9.70
N SER A 59 -9.70 -9.07 10.78
CA SER A 59 -9.19 -9.16 12.14
C SER A 59 -8.19 -10.31 12.32
N THR A 60 -8.43 -11.49 11.72
CA THR A 60 -7.48 -12.61 11.79
C THR A 60 -6.19 -12.39 11.01
N ARG A 61 -6.16 -11.45 10.07
CA ARG A 61 -4.97 -11.12 9.28
C ARG A 61 -4.14 -10.03 9.94
N VAL A 62 -4.82 -8.98 10.43
CA VAL A 62 -4.15 -7.76 10.89
C VAL A 62 -4.03 -7.67 12.41
N GLY A 63 -4.88 -8.37 13.18
CA GLY A 63 -4.84 -8.38 14.64
C GLY A 63 -3.71 -9.25 15.19
N LYS A 64 -2.50 -9.10 14.66
CA LYS A 64 -1.33 -9.90 14.97
C LYS A 64 -0.09 -9.03 15.08
N GLU A 65 0.83 -9.42 15.94
CA GLU A 65 2.12 -8.80 16.12
C GLU A 65 3.25 -9.81 15.91
N ALA A 66 4.39 -9.32 15.41
CA ALA A 66 5.58 -10.13 15.14
C ALA A 66 6.64 -9.90 16.22
N HIS A 67 6.97 -10.96 16.95
CA HIS A 67 8.08 -10.97 17.90
C HIS A 67 9.31 -11.58 17.23
N TRP A 68 10.34 -10.77 17.05
CA TRP A 68 11.57 -11.18 16.39
C TRP A 68 12.52 -11.88 17.36
N ASN A 69 13.26 -12.87 16.85
CA ASN A 69 14.43 -13.38 17.55
C ASN A 69 15.43 -12.22 17.77
N PRO A 70 16.01 -12.05 18.97
CA PRO A 70 16.88 -10.90 19.26
C PRO A 70 18.07 -10.75 18.30
N ALA A 71 18.71 -11.87 17.93
CA ALA A 71 19.85 -11.86 17.00
C ALA A 71 19.45 -11.40 15.59
N ASP A 72 18.31 -11.87 15.08
CA ASP A 72 17.79 -11.46 13.77
C ASP A 72 17.40 -9.97 13.79
N ALA A 73 16.75 -9.50 14.87
CA ALA A 73 16.39 -8.09 15.02
C ALA A 73 17.62 -7.17 15.07
N GLN A 74 18.67 -7.58 15.80
CA GLN A 74 19.91 -6.81 15.89
C GLN A 74 20.63 -6.73 14.53
N ALA A 75 20.68 -7.83 13.77
CA ALA A 75 21.25 -7.84 12.43
C ALA A 75 20.51 -6.89 11.49
N VAL A 76 19.17 -6.94 11.50
CA VAL A 76 18.33 -6.02 10.70
C VAL A 76 18.54 -4.56 11.12
N GLN A 77 18.64 -4.27 12.42
CA GLN A 77 18.91 -2.92 12.91
C GLN A 77 20.26 -2.39 12.40
N ALA A 78 21.30 -3.22 12.37
CA ALA A 78 22.61 -2.84 11.86
C ALA A 78 22.58 -2.56 10.35
N GLU A 79 21.92 -3.43 9.57
CA GLU A 79 21.74 -3.24 8.13
C GLU A 79 20.96 -1.94 7.82
N TYR A 80 19.88 -1.69 8.55
CA TYR A 80 19.09 -0.46 8.43
C TYR A 80 19.90 0.78 8.78
N ALA A 81 20.64 0.76 9.89
CA ALA A 81 21.51 1.88 10.27
C ALA A 81 22.56 2.18 9.19
N ALA A 82 23.18 1.15 8.60
CA ALA A 82 24.10 1.31 7.49
C ALA A 82 23.41 1.90 6.24
N ALA A 83 22.21 1.42 5.91
CA ALA A 83 21.44 1.93 4.78
C ALA A 83 21.06 3.41 4.94
N ARG A 84 20.64 3.84 6.13
CA ARG A 84 20.31 5.25 6.45
C ARG A 84 21.55 6.15 6.50
N ALA A 85 22.69 5.63 6.96
CA ALA A 85 23.95 6.37 6.91
C ALA A 85 24.41 6.62 5.46
N ALA A 86 24.18 5.65 4.56
CA ALA A 86 24.51 5.78 3.14
C ALA A 86 23.50 6.65 2.36
N HIS A 87 22.21 6.61 2.73
CA HIS A 87 21.13 7.32 2.06
C HIS A 87 20.31 8.12 3.09
N PRO A 88 20.77 9.32 3.47
CA PRO A 88 20.04 10.17 4.39
C PRO A 88 18.70 10.61 3.79
N LEU A 89 17.71 10.79 4.65
CA LEU A 89 16.39 11.25 4.23
C LEU A 89 16.43 12.73 3.79
N PRO A 90 15.74 13.12 2.71
CA PRO A 90 15.56 14.51 2.38
C PRO A 90 14.66 15.18 3.43
N ALA A 91 14.88 16.49 3.64
CA ALA A 91 14.00 17.27 4.50
C ALA A 91 12.64 17.47 3.83
N VAL A 92 11.56 17.39 4.63
CA VAL A 92 10.23 17.85 4.24
C VAL A 92 10.14 19.35 4.57
N SER A 93 9.52 20.15 3.69
CA SER A 93 9.45 21.59 3.90
C SER A 93 8.72 21.94 5.21
N PRO A 94 9.19 22.95 5.95
CA PRO A 94 8.52 23.38 7.19
C PRO A 94 7.06 23.77 6.98
N GLU A 95 6.73 24.39 5.84
CA GLU A 95 5.38 24.82 5.50
C GLU A 95 4.44 23.63 5.29
N LEU A 96 4.92 22.60 4.59
CA LEU A 96 4.17 21.35 4.44
C LEU A 96 4.02 20.65 5.79
N MET A 97 5.09 20.56 6.57
CA MET A 97 5.03 19.92 7.88
C MET A 97 4.03 20.62 8.81
N GLN A 98 4.02 21.96 8.80
CA GLN A 98 3.05 22.75 9.53
C GLN A 98 1.62 22.44 9.07
N PHE A 99 1.37 22.37 7.76
CA PHE A 99 0.07 21.97 7.23
C PHE A 99 -0.34 20.57 7.69
N LEU A 100 0.56 19.58 7.65
CA LEU A 100 0.27 18.22 8.09
C LEU A 100 -0.07 18.15 9.58
N VAL A 101 0.58 18.96 10.42
CA VAL A 101 0.31 18.99 11.86
C VAL A 101 -0.97 19.75 12.21
N SER A 102 -1.26 20.88 11.55
CA SER A 102 -2.41 21.71 11.91
C SER A 102 -3.69 21.37 11.15
N GLU A 103 -3.57 20.89 9.91
CA GLU A 103 -4.71 20.73 9.01
C GLU A 103 -5.14 19.28 8.80
N CYS A 104 -4.30 18.30 9.17
CA CYS A 104 -4.58 16.89 8.95
C CYS A 104 -4.82 16.12 10.25
N ASP A 105 -5.69 15.11 10.17
CA ASP A 105 -5.97 14.17 11.24
C ASP A 105 -5.40 12.79 10.90
N PHE A 106 -4.29 12.45 11.55
CA PHE A 106 -3.64 11.16 11.44
C PHE A 106 -3.96 10.22 12.60
N ASP A 107 -4.94 10.56 13.46
CA ASP A 107 -5.27 9.79 14.67
C ASP A 107 -5.99 8.46 14.40
N VAL A 108 -5.98 7.99 13.14
CA VAL A 108 -6.53 6.68 12.77
C VAL A 108 -5.41 5.65 12.80
N GLU A 109 -5.58 4.59 13.59
CA GLU A 109 -4.59 3.52 13.65
C GLU A 109 -4.57 2.76 12.32
N HIS A 110 -3.38 2.59 11.75
CA HIS A 110 -3.20 1.55 10.75
C HIS A 110 -3.28 0.18 11.44
N ALA A 111 -3.66 -0.86 10.71
CA ALA A 111 -3.97 -2.16 11.30
C ALA A 111 -2.78 -2.87 11.96
N ASP A 112 -1.57 -2.39 11.70
CA ASP A 112 -0.26 -2.83 12.17
C ASP A 112 0.42 -1.80 13.11
N GLY A 113 -0.27 -0.71 13.48
CA GLY A 113 0.09 0.08 14.66
C GLY A 113 0.35 1.58 14.50
N SER A 114 0.24 2.19 13.31
CA SER A 114 0.33 3.67 13.15
C SER A 114 0.24 4.08 11.67
N PHE A 115 -0.67 5.00 11.32
CA PHE A 115 -0.79 5.52 9.95
C PHE A 115 0.45 6.29 9.52
N LEU A 116 1.04 7.08 10.42
CA LEU A 116 2.27 7.81 10.13
C LEU A 116 3.49 6.89 9.96
N ASP A 117 3.55 5.76 10.66
CA ASP A 117 4.64 4.79 10.47
C ASP A 117 4.60 4.20 9.06
N HIS A 118 3.41 3.95 8.53
CA HIS A 118 3.21 3.48 7.16
C HIS A 118 3.64 4.54 6.13
N LEU A 119 3.25 5.80 6.32
CA LEU A 119 3.67 6.90 5.46
C LEU A 119 5.18 7.08 5.46
N TYR A 120 5.81 7.08 6.65
CA TYR A 120 7.26 7.18 6.76
C TYR A 120 7.96 5.96 6.18
N PHE A 121 7.49 4.73 6.41
CA PHE A 121 8.03 3.54 5.76
C PHE A 121 8.11 3.71 4.23
N CYS A 122 6.98 4.11 3.63
CA CYS A 122 6.88 4.29 2.19
C CYS A 122 7.81 5.40 1.68
N PHE A 123 7.89 6.53 2.40
CA PHE A 123 8.83 7.62 2.13
C PHE A 123 10.28 7.13 2.18
N GLU A 124 10.67 6.46 3.27
CA GLU A 124 12.02 5.96 3.51
C GLU A 124 12.48 4.91 2.50
N TYR A 125 11.56 4.03 2.09
CA TYR A 125 11.79 3.03 1.05
C TYR A 125 12.02 3.70 -0.31
N THR A 126 11.17 4.67 -0.66
CA THR A 126 11.23 5.37 -1.95
C THR A 126 12.54 6.15 -2.12
N VAL A 127 13.01 6.83 -1.05
CA VAL A 127 14.31 7.52 -1.06
C VAL A 127 15.45 6.60 -1.51
N GLN A 128 15.44 5.33 -1.08
CA GLN A 128 16.53 4.40 -1.35
C GLN A 128 16.33 3.59 -2.63
N HIS A 129 15.09 3.20 -2.93
CA HIS A 129 14.79 2.17 -3.92
C HIS A 129 13.95 2.66 -5.10
N TYR A 130 13.61 3.95 -5.13
CA TYR A 130 12.99 4.58 -6.29
C TYR A 130 13.44 6.04 -6.45
N PRO A 131 14.76 6.31 -6.43
CA PRO A 131 15.33 7.66 -6.29
C PRO A 131 15.07 8.58 -7.51
N GLN A 132 14.65 8.02 -8.64
CA GLN A 132 14.26 8.79 -9.83
C GLN A 132 12.88 9.43 -9.72
N GLN A 133 12.09 9.08 -8.69
CA GLN A 133 10.81 9.70 -8.38
C GLN A 133 10.82 10.32 -6.98
N SER A 134 9.87 11.21 -6.75
CA SER A 134 9.80 11.96 -5.50
C SER A 134 9.28 11.11 -4.34
N PRO A 135 10.05 10.96 -3.25
CA PRO A 135 9.59 10.25 -2.07
C PRO A 135 8.43 10.98 -1.38
N LEU A 136 8.26 12.28 -1.62
CA LEU A 136 7.18 13.08 -1.05
C LEU A 136 5.79 12.53 -1.42
N VAL A 137 5.65 11.97 -2.62
CA VAL A 137 4.42 11.29 -3.05
C VAL A 137 4.05 10.20 -2.05
N MET A 138 5.02 9.38 -1.65
CA MET A 138 4.82 8.27 -0.72
C MET A 138 4.70 8.71 0.74
N PHE A 139 5.11 9.92 1.09
CA PHE A 139 4.77 10.50 2.40
C PHE A 139 3.32 10.99 2.46
N LEU A 140 2.75 11.38 1.32
CA LEU A 140 1.40 11.99 1.23
C LEU A 140 0.35 11.08 0.60
N HIS A 141 0.71 9.87 0.17
CA HIS A 141 -0.07 9.05 -0.75
C HIS A 141 -1.50 8.71 -0.29
N SER A 142 -1.74 8.68 1.03
CA SER A 142 -3.03 8.36 1.64
C SER A 142 -3.76 9.58 2.25
N ILE A 143 -3.23 10.80 2.09
CA ILE A 143 -3.80 12.02 2.72
C ILE A 143 -5.19 12.35 2.17
N LEU A 144 -5.42 12.07 0.88
CA LEU A 144 -6.67 12.28 0.14
C LEU A 144 -7.59 11.06 0.18
N GLY A 145 -7.28 10.07 1.01
CA GLY A 145 -8.09 8.87 1.15
C GLY A 145 -7.23 7.62 1.27
N THR A 146 -7.76 6.66 2.00
CA THR A 146 -7.19 5.32 2.13
C THR A 146 -7.94 4.33 1.22
N GLY A 147 -7.53 3.05 1.25
CA GLY A 147 -8.32 1.96 0.66
C GLY A 147 -9.74 1.82 1.24
N THR A 148 -10.03 2.51 2.36
CA THR A 148 -11.37 2.66 2.95
C THR A 148 -11.84 4.11 2.85
N ASN A 149 -12.98 4.45 3.48
CA ASN A 149 -13.51 5.82 3.47
C ASN A 149 -12.99 6.65 4.66
N THR A 150 -11.68 6.62 4.86
CA THR A 150 -10.98 7.43 5.86
C THR A 150 -10.05 8.40 5.16
N PHE A 151 -10.10 9.67 5.58
CA PHE A 151 -9.39 10.79 4.98
C PHE A 151 -8.68 11.57 6.08
N ALA A 152 -7.42 11.95 5.85
CA ALA A 152 -6.68 12.76 6.81
C ALA A 152 -7.09 14.23 6.76
N MET A 153 -7.71 14.69 5.67
CA MET A 153 -8.20 16.05 5.52
C MET A 153 -9.48 16.09 4.69
N THR A 154 -10.18 17.22 4.72
CA THR A 154 -11.38 17.49 3.91
C THR A 154 -11.02 18.08 2.55
N ALA A 155 -11.93 17.95 1.57
CA ALA A 155 -11.67 18.36 0.18
C ALA A 155 -11.41 19.87 0.00
N ASP A 156 -11.97 20.72 0.87
CA ASP A 156 -11.76 22.17 0.85
C ASP A 156 -10.29 22.57 1.11
N LYS A 157 -9.48 21.68 1.69
CA LYS A 157 -8.06 21.90 1.99
C LYS A 157 -7.14 21.56 0.81
N ILE A 158 -7.67 20.98 -0.27
CA ILE A 158 -6.90 20.60 -1.47
C ILE A 158 -6.11 21.75 -2.09
N PRO A 159 -6.67 22.97 -2.28
CA PRO A 159 -5.91 24.08 -2.86
C PRO A 159 -4.69 24.45 -2.02
N ALA A 160 -4.81 24.41 -0.68
CA ALA A 160 -3.72 24.72 0.23
C ALA A 160 -2.64 23.64 0.18
N LEU A 161 -3.01 22.35 0.24
CA LEU A 161 -2.04 21.25 0.11
C LEU A 161 -1.30 21.30 -1.23
N ARG A 162 -2.04 21.47 -2.33
CA ARG A 162 -1.47 21.50 -3.69
C ARG A 162 -0.43 22.61 -3.86
N ALA A 163 -0.61 23.76 -3.21
CA ALA A 163 0.33 24.88 -3.27
C ALA A 163 1.68 24.58 -2.59
N LEU A 164 1.77 23.51 -1.78
CA LEU A 164 2.95 23.13 -1.01
C LEU A 164 3.82 22.06 -1.70
N MET A 165 3.50 21.69 -2.95
CA MET A 165 4.23 20.66 -3.69
C MET A 165 4.35 20.99 -5.18
N SER A 166 5.23 20.28 -5.88
CA SER A 166 5.38 20.41 -7.33
C SER A 166 4.11 19.89 -8.06
N PRO A 167 3.83 20.38 -9.28
CA PRO A 167 2.78 19.81 -10.12
C PRO A 167 2.93 18.30 -10.37
N GLU A 168 4.17 17.82 -10.47
CA GLU A 168 4.51 16.42 -10.67
C GLU A 168 4.16 15.57 -9.44
N ASP A 169 4.51 16.04 -8.24
CA ASP A 169 4.13 15.39 -6.98
C ASP A 169 2.61 15.34 -6.83
N TRP A 170 1.95 16.48 -7.04
CA TRP A 170 0.51 16.61 -6.90
C TRP A 170 -0.24 15.60 -7.77
N LYS A 171 0.17 15.46 -9.03
CA LYS A 171 -0.45 14.53 -9.98
C LYS A 171 -0.47 13.10 -9.44
N GLN A 172 0.61 12.67 -8.79
CA GLN A 172 0.72 11.32 -8.25
C GLN A 172 0.00 11.19 -6.90
N VAL A 173 0.10 12.19 -6.03
CA VAL A 173 -0.60 12.23 -4.73
C VAL A 173 -2.12 12.18 -4.91
N GLU A 174 -2.67 12.95 -5.85
CA GLU A 174 -4.11 12.98 -6.09
C GLU A 174 -4.65 11.71 -6.75
N ALA A 175 -3.83 11.05 -7.57
CA ALA A 175 -4.16 9.80 -8.23
C ALA A 175 -4.08 8.59 -7.31
N PHE A 176 -3.21 8.62 -6.31
CA PHE A 176 -2.81 7.43 -5.57
C PHE A 176 -3.99 6.65 -4.97
N PRO A 177 -4.93 7.26 -4.21
CA PRO A 177 -6.04 6.50 -3.63
C PRO A 177 -6.94 5.87 -4.71
N SER A 178 -7.12 6.54 -5.84
CA SER A 178 -7.95 6.05 -6.95
C SER A 178 -7.28 4.88 -7.65
N VAL A 179 -5.98 4.96 -7.95
CA VAL A 179 -5.23 3.86 -8.57
C VAL A 179 -5.27 2.61 -7.68
N LEU A 180 -5.09 2.76 -6.36
CA LEU A 180 -5.23 1.64 -5.42
C LEU A 180 -6.62 0.99 -5.50
N ARG A 181 -7.69 1.79 -5.55
CA ARG A 181 -9.07 1.27 -5.66
C ARG A 181 -9.32 0.58 -7.00
N LEU A 182 -8.84 1.12 -8.11
CA LEU A 182 -8.94 0.50 -9.43
C LEU A 182 -8.21 -0.84 -9.50
N LEU A 183 -7.04 -0.93 -8.87
CA LEU A 183 -6.28 -2.18 -8.74
C LEU A 183 -7.04 -3.25 -7.96
N TYR A 184 -7.63 -2.89 -6.82
CA TYR A 184 -8.46 -3.81 -6.04
C TYR A 184 -9.78 -4.19 -6.73
N ALA A 185 -10.37 -3.28 -7.52
CA ALA A 185 -11.59 -3.55 -8.27
C ALA A 185 -11.38 -4.67 -9.30
N GLY A 186 -10.22 -4.73 -9.96
CA GLY A 186 -9.79 -5.84 -10.82
C GLY A 186 -9.74 -5.54 -12.33
N PRO A 187 -10.75 -4.91 -12.96
CA PRO A 187 -10.77 -4.70 -14.41
C PRO A 187 -9.53 -4.02 -14.99
N LEU A 188 -8.99 -3.00 -14.29
CA LEU A 188 -7.75 -2.33 -14.73
C LEU A 188 -6.58 -3.29 -14.85
N ARG A 189 -6.39 -4.19 -13.87
CA ARG A 189 -5.30 -5.19 -13.91
C ARG A 189 -5.48 -6.14 -15.09
N GLN A 190 -6.71 -6.59 -15.33
CA GLN A 190 -7.02 -7.47 -16.45
C GLN A 190 -6.74 -6.79 -17.80
N GLU A 191 -7.21 -5.56 -18.01
CA GLU A 191 -7.00 -4.82 -19.25
C GLU A 191 -5.52 -4.55 -19.53
N LEU A 192 -4.74 -4.18 -18.50
CA LEU A 192 -3.30 -3.99 -18.62
C LEU A 192 -2.58 -5.30 -18.96
N ARG A 193 -3.01 -6.45 -18.40
CA ARG A 193 -2.46 -7.77 -18.73
C ARG A 193 -2.76 -8.17 -20.17
N ASP A 194 -4.01 -8.02 -20.60
CA ASP A 194 -4.45 -8.36 -21.96
C ASP A 194 -3.70 -7.54 -23.02
N ASN A 195 -3.28 -6.32 -22.66
CA ASN A 195 -2.56 -5.40 -23.53
C ASN A 195 -1.07 -5.23 -23.18
N VAL A 196 -0.47 -6.16 -22.40
CA VAL A 196 0.93 -6.04 -21.95
C VAL A 196 1.92 -5.95 -23.13
N HIS A 197 1.61 -6.62 -24.24
CA HIS A 197 2.38 -6.61 -25.48
C HIS A 197 2.51 -5.23 -26.14
N ARG A 198 1.68 -4.26 -25.71
CA ARG A 198 1.65 -2.88 -26.19
C ARG A 198 1.66 -1.88 -25.03
N ALA A 199 2.33 -2.21 -23.92
CA ALA A 199 2.40 -1.39 -22.71
C ALA A 199 2.86 0.08 -22.98
N ASP A 200 3.74 0.28 -23.96
CA ASP A 200 4.21 1.61 -24.40
C ASP A 200 3.19 2.39 -25.22
N ALA A 201 2.11 1.75 -25.67
CA ALA A 201 1.06 2.39 -26.45
C ALA A 201 -0.03 3.01 -25.56
N ILE A 202 0.10 3.02 -24.24
CA ILE A 202 -0.81 3.79 -23.37
C ILE A 202 -0.49 5.26 -23.56
N ASP A 203 -1.42 6.01 -24.16
CA ASP A 203 -1.29 7.46 -24.26
C ASP A 203 -1.70 8.11 -22.92
N SER A 204 -2.87 7.74 -22.42
CA SER A 204 -3.43 8.27 -21.19
C SER A 204 -4.44 7.34 -20.52
N ILE A 205 -4.69 7.57 -19.24
CA ILE A 205 -5.81 6.99 -18.50
C ILE A 205 -6.57 8.12 -17.78
N SER A 206 -7.90 8.10 -17.87
CA SER A 206 -8.79 9.03 -17.16
C SER A 206 -9.65 8.27 -16.15
N PHE A 207 -9.80 8.82 -14.95
CA PHE A 207 -10.59 8.26 -13.83
C PHE A 207 -10.96 9.39 -12.85
N HIS A 208 -11.52 9.06 -11.67
CA HIS A 208 -11.99 10.05 -10.69
C HIS A 208 -11.22 9.98 -9.37
N ARG A 209 -11.03 11.13 -8.72
CA ARG A 209 -10.38 11.27 -7.42
C ARG A 209 -11.26 10.77 -6.29
N VAL A 210 -10.70 10.05 -5.32
CA VAL A 210 -11.48 9.43 -4.24
C VAL A 210 -12.27 10.42 -3.38
N ILE A 211 -11.66 11.53 -2.96
CA ILE A 211 -12.24 12.42 -1.93
C ILE A 211 -13.45 13.22 -2.40
N ASP A 212 -13.52 13.58 -3.69
CA ASP A 212 -14.51 14.51 -4.24
C ASP A 212 -14.98 14.16 -5.66
N ASN A 213 -14.57 13.00 -6.17
CA ASN A 213 -14.90 12.51 -7.51
C ASN A 213 -14.46 13.45 -8.65
N ALA A 214 -13.49 14.34 -8.41
CA ALA A 214 -12.96 15.21 -9.46
C ALA A 214 -12.24 14.37 -10.56
N PRO A 215 -12.38 14.71 -11.85
CA PRO A 215 -11.72 13.95 -12.91
C PRO A 215 -10.20 14.13 -12.85
N ILE A 216 -9.48 13.02 -13.03
CA ILE A 216 -8.02 12.94 -13.13
C ILE A 216 -7.67 12.34 -14.49
N THR A 217 -6.58 12.82 -15.09
CA THR A 217 -5.97 12.15 -16.25
C THR A 217 -4.47 12.04 -16.04
N LEU A 218 -3.95 10.84 -16.21
CA LEU A 218 -2.53 10.54 -16.20
C LEU A 218 -2.08 10.21 -17.62
N SER A 219 -0.86 10.62 -17.99
CA SER A 219 -0.20 10.03 -19.16
C SER A 219 0.11 8.55 -18.93
N GLY A 220 0.40 7.79 -19.99
CA GLY A 220 0.85 6.40 -19.84
C GLY A 220 2.10 6.28 -18.96
N ARG A 221 3.06 7.21 -19.10
CA ARG A 221 4.23 7.28 -18.21
C ARG A 221 3.82 7.49 -16.76
N ASP A 222 2.94 8.46 -16.51
CA ASP A 222 2.48 8.77 -15.15
C ASP A 222 1.71 7.59 -14.52
N LEU A 223 0.96 6.81 -15.32
CA LEU A 223 0.32 5.57 -14.85
C LEU A 223 1.35 4.54 -14.40
N TRP A 224 2.39 4.28 -15.20
CA TRP A 224 3.45 3.34 -14.81
C TRP A 224 4.19 3.81 -13.55
N THR A 225 4.43 5.11 -13.42
CA THR A 225 4.95 5.70 -12.17
C THR A 225 4.02 5.41 -10.98
N ALA A 226 2.71 5.67 -11.13
CA ALA A 226 1.71 5.41 -10.08
C ALA A 226 1.68 3.94 -9.67
N LEU A 227 1.78 3.02 -10.62
CA LEU A 227 1.81 1.58 -10.36
C LEU A 227 3.07 1.14 -9.59
N ASN A 228 4.22 1.75 -9.83
CA ASN A 228 5.43 1.49 -9.03
C ASN A 228 5.29 2.01 -7.58
N TYR A 229 4.65 3.15 -7.38
CA TYR A 229 4.31 3.60 -6.03
C TYR A 229 3.36 2.63 -5.31
N GLN A 230 2.36 2.10 -6.02
CA GLN A 230 1.48 1.06 -5.45
C GLN A 230 2.24 -0.22 -5.09
N LEU A 231 3.23 -0.60 -5.91
CA LEU A 231 4.07 -1.77 -5.62
C LEU A 231 4.85 -1.59 -4.31
N ILE A 232 5.46 -0.42 -4.09
CA ILE A 232 6.17 -0.07 -2.84
C ILE A 232 5.20 -0.08 -1.66
N HIS A 233 4.05 0.59 -1.80
CA HIS A 233 3.01 0.69 -0.78
C HIS A 233 2.55 -0.69 -0.28
N LEU A 234 2.40 -1.65 -1.19
CA LEU A 234 1.94 -2.99 -0.85
C LEU A 234 2.96 -3.82 -0.06
N VAL A 235 4.25 -3.48 -0.07
CA VAL A 235 5.30 -4.19 0.69
C VAL A 235 4.98 -4.20 2.19
N ASP A 236 4.41 -3.11 2.70
CA ASP A 236 4.11 -2.97 4.13
C ASP A 236 2.94 -3.85 4.60
N PHE A 237 2.11 -4.31 3.67
CA PHE A 237 0.91 -5.10 3.97
C PHE A 237 1.10 -6.60 3.76
N LEU A 238 2.32 -7.03 3.46
CA LEU A 238 2.60 -8.44 3.26
C LEU A 238 2.69 -9.15 4.63
N PRO A 239 2.20 -10.39 4.73
CA PRO A 239 2.40 -11.19 5.93
C PRO A 239 3.89 -11.27 6.29
N VAL A 240 4.24 -11.08 7.55
CA VAL A 240 5.65 -11.12 7.98
C VAL A 240 6.30 -12.51 7.80
N ALA A 241 5.49 -13.57 7.80
CA ALA A 241 5.92 -14.96 7.70
C ALA A 241 4.82 -15.82 7.06
N ASN A 242 5.14 -17.09 6.80
CA ASN A 242 4.23 -18.14 6.33
C ASN A 242 3.50 -17.81 5.01
N TRP A 243 4.20 -17.24 4.04
CA TRP A 243 3.65 -16.79 2.75
C TRP A 243 2.94 -17.88 1.97
N ALA A 244 3.43 -19.12 2.02
CA ALA A 244 2.77 -20.25 1.36
C ALA A 244 1.34 -20.49 1.90
N THR A 245 1.12 -20.24 3.19
CA THR A 245 -0.18 -20.38 3.86
C THR A 245 -1.07 -19.16 3.65
N HIS A 246 -0.49 -17.96 3.65
CA HIS A 246 -1.23 -16.69 3.52
C HIS A 246 -1.39 -16.22 2.07
N GLN A 247 -1.34 -17.14 1.11
CA GLN A 247 -1.49 -16.87 -0.32
C GLN A 247 -2.78 -16.11 -0.67
N ASN A 248 -3.82 -16.24 0.15
CA ASN A 248 -5.12 -15.62 -0.07
C ASN A 248 -5.28 -14.24 0.60
N ASP A 249 -4.23 -13.71 1.23
CA ASP A 249 -4.21 -12.33 1.69
C ASP A 249 -4.40 -11.38 0.51
N THR A 250 -5.32 -10.43 0.63
CA THR A 250 -5.74 -9.57 -0.48
C THR A 250 -4.65 -8.60 -0.92
N SER A 251 -3.88 -8.05 0.02
CA SER A 251 -2.73 -7.20 -0.30
C SER A 251 -1.62 -8.03 -0.92
N PHE A 252 -1.41 -9.25 -0.44
CA PHE A 252 -0.40 -10.15 -1.02
C PHE A 252 -0.76 -10.63 -2.43
N ILE A 253 -2.04 -10.93 -2.69
CA ILE A 253 -2.51 -11.24 -4.04
C ILE A 253 -2.25 -10.06 -4.97
N LEU A 254 -2.65 -8.86 -4.57
CA LEU A 254 -2.47 -7.66 -5.38
C LEU A 254 -0.98 -7.35 -5.61
N PHE A 255 -0.14 -7.49 -4.59
CA PHE A 255 1.31 -7.33 -4.70
C PHE A 255 1.91 -8.26 -5.74
N ARG A 256 1.65 -9.57 -5.65
CA ARG A 256 2.20 -10.56 -6.61
C ARG A 256 1.73 -10.26 -8.02
N ASP A 257 0.44 -9.97 -8.19
CA ASP A 257 -0.11 -9.66 -9.50
C ASP A 257 0.52 -8.41 -10.11
N LEU A 258 0.63 -7.33 -9.33
CA LEU A 258 1.23 -6.08 -9.78
C LEU A 258 2.73 -6.23 -10.06
N TYR A 259 3.44 -6.98 -9.22
CA TYR A 259 4.86 -7.31 -9.40
C TYR A 259 5.10 -7.99 -10.75
N ASP A 260 4.31 -9.03 -11.04
CA ASP A 260 4.42 -9.79 -12.29
C ASP A 260 3.95 -8.97 -13.50
N LEU A 261 2.92 -8.14 -13.35
CA LEU A 261 2.43 -7.24 -14.41
C LEU A 261 3.51 -6.23 -14.82
N LEU A 262 4.12 -5.54 -13.84
CA LEU A 262 5.16 -4.55 -14.09
C LEU A 262 6.40 -5.19 -14.71
N GLU A 263 6.75 -6.41 -14.29
CA GLU A 263 7.85 -7.17 -14.91
C GLU A 263 7.55 -7.54 -16.36
N ALA A 264 6.37 -8.12 -16.61
CA ALA A 264 5.96 -8.53 -17.96
C ALA A 264 5.86 -7.33 -18.93
N ALA A 265 5.50 -6.16 -18.42
CA ALA A 265 5.46 -4.91 -19.19
C ALA A 265 6.84 -4.26 -19.39
N GLY A 266 7.88 -4.71 -18.68
CA GLY A 266 9.18 -4.01 -18.63
C GLY A 266 9.09 -2.63 -17.97
N LYS A 267 8.16 -2.45 -17.01
CA LYS A 267 7.83 -1.18 -16.34
C LYS A 267 8.06 -1.21 -14.83
N ARG A 268 8.74 -2.22 -14.30
CA ARG A 268 9.16 -2.26 -12.89
C ARG A 268 10.40 -1.37 -12.71
N GLU A 269 10.17 -0.11 -12.37
CA GLU A 269 11.20 0.91 -12.19
C GLU A 269 11.68 1.04 -10.74
N ALA A 270 10.79 0.79 -9.78
CA ALA A 270 11.14 0.73 -8.37
C ALA A 270 11.89 -0.58 -8.08
N MET A 271 12.97 -0.48 -7.30
CA MET A 271 13.73 -1.63 -6.83
C MET A 271 12.96 -2.33 -5.72
N VAL A 272 12.18 -3.34 -6.10
CA VAL A 272 11.48 -4.23 -5.18
C VAL A 272 11.92 -5.65 -5.48
N GLY A 273 12.70 -6.25 -4.58
CA GLY A 273 13.01 -7.67 -4.59
C GLY A 273 11.82 -8.48 -4.09
N TYR A 274 11.57 -9.62 -4.72
CA TYR A 274 10.58 -10.59 -4.26
C TYR A 274 11.04 -12.00 -4.65
N THR A 275 10.92 -12.94 -3.72
CA THR A 275 11.15 -14.36 -3.99
C THR A 275 9.91 -15.13 -3.56
N PRO A 276 9.18 -15.76 -4.49
CA PRO A 276 8.02 -16.56 -4.15
C PRO A 276 8.36 -17.67 -3.15
N ALA A 277 7.46 -17.93 -2.21
CA ALA A 277 7.63 -19.03 -1.27
C ALA A 277 7.61 -20.38 -2.02
N ALA A 278 8.72 -21.11 -1.95
CA ALA A 278 8.84 -22.47 -2.52
C ALA A 278 8.39 -23.57 -1.54
N SER A 279 8.11 -23.20 -0.29
CA SER A 279 7.88 -24.15 0.80
C SER A 279 6.46 -24.72 0.83
N PRO A 280 6.27 -25.93 1.40
CA PRO A 280 4.94 -26.47 1.68
C PRO A 280 4.11 -25.53 2.55
N ARG A 281 2.78 -25.60 2.45
CA ARG A 281 1.84 -24.88 3.34
C ARG A 281 1.91 -25.41 4.77
N LYS A 282 2.96 -25.03 5.50
CA LYS A 282 3.15 -25.35 6.91
C LYS A 282 3.39 -24.05 7.65
N LEU A 283 2.58 -23.80 8.68
CA LEU A 283 2.80 -22.69 9.59
C LEU A 283 3.99 -23.00 10.51
N GLN A 284 4.86 -22.02 10.67
CA GLN A 284 5.94 -22.03 11.65
C GLN A 284 5.89 -20.73 12.46
N GLY A 285 6.00 -20.84 13.78
CA GLY A 285 6.00 -19.68 14.67
C GLY A 285 4.69 -18.90 14.71
N GLU A 286 3.58 -19.43 14.21
CA GLU A 286 2.29 -18.74 14.19
C GLU A 286 1.18 -19.71 14.66
N PRO A 287 0.87 -19.74 15.98
CA PRO A 287 -0.24 -20.53 16.48
C PRO A 287 -1.56 -19.98 15.93
N GLN A 288 -2.40 -20.86 15.38
CA GLN A 288 -3.71 -20.51 14.85
C GLN A 288 -4.82 -21.29 15.53
N GLY A 289 -5.89 -20.60 15.93
CA GLY A 289 -7.15 -21.25 16.27
C GLY A 289 -7.87 -21.79 15.02
N VAL A 290 -8.81 -22.71 15.21
CA VAL A 290 -9.55 -23.38 14.10
C VAL A 290 -10.17 -22.38 13.13
N GLY A 291 -10.78 -21.31 13.64
CA GLY A 291 -11.39 -20.26 12.80
C GLY A 291 -10.38 -19.52 11.93
N ALA A 292 -9.21 -19.17 12.48
CA ALA A 292 -8.14 -18.52 11.72
C ALA A 292 -7.51 -19.47 10.69
N TRP A 293 -7.36 -20.75 11.03
CA TRP A 293 -6.90 -21.75 10.08
C TRP A 293 -7.86 -21.88 8.89
N LEU A 294 -9.17 -21.91 9.13
CA LEU A 294 -10.16 -21.96 8.05
C LEU A 294 -10.08 -20.76 7.10
N THR A 295 -9.71 -19.56 7.58
CA THR A 295 -9.56 -18.40 6.69
C THR A 295 -8.39 -18.56 5.72
N THR A 296 -7.35 -19.33 6.06
CA THR A 296 -6.22 -19.64 5.15
C THR A 296 -6.61 -20.56 3.99
N LEU A 297 -7.74 -21.26 4.11
CA LEU A 297 -8.24 -22.18 3.09
C LEU A 297 -9.15 -21.51 2.05
N ILE A 298 -9.53 -20.24 2.25
CA ILE A 298 -10.35 -19.51 1.30
C ILE A 298 -9.59 -19.43 -0.05
N PRO A 299 -10.21 -19.84 -1.17
CA PRO A 299 -9.55 -19.76 -2.47
C PRO A 299 -9.18 -18.33 -2.84
N VAL A 300 -8.02 -18.15 -3.49
CA VAL A 300 -7.51 -16.83 -3.93
C VAL A 300 -8.57 -16.04 -4.71
N SER A 301 -9.21 -16.68 -5.69
CA SER A 301 -10.25 -16.03 -6.52
C SER A 301 -11.50 -15.61 -5.74
N VAL A 302 -11.77 -16.23 -4.58
CA VAL A 302 -12.85 -15.81 -3.68
C VAL A 302 -12.40 -14.59 -2.89
N SER A 303 -11.19 -14.59 -2.36
CA SER A 303 -10.61 -13.44 -1.64
C SER A 303 -10.51 -12.19 -2.53
N GLU A 304 -10.10 -12.33 -3.79
CA GLU A 304 -10.10 -11.21 -4.75
C GLU A 304 -11.49 -10.63 -4.98
N ARG A 305 -12.49 -11.49 -5.24
CA ARG A 305 -13.89 -11.05 -5.42
C ARG A 305 -14.44 -10.35 -4.19
N MET A 306 -14.08 -10.80 -2.99
CA MET A 306 -14.47 -10.14 -1.75
C MET A 306 -13.84 -8.74 -1.64
N ALA A 307 -12.55 -8.60 -1.95
CA ALA A 307 -11.85 -7.32 -1.94
C ALA A 307 -12.46 -6.33 -2.95
N ALA A 308 -12.65 -6.76 -4.20
CA ALA A 308 -13.27 -5.96 -5.25
C ALA A 308 -14.67 -5.47 -4.84
N LYS A 309 -15.49 -6.35 -4.27
CA LYS A 309 -16.82 -5.99 -3.76
C LYS A 309 -16.76 -5.01 -2.59
N SER A 310 -15.75 -5.12 -1.72
CA SER A 310 -15.56 -4.17 -0.62
C SER A 310 -15.23 -2.78 -1.14
N VAL A 311 -14.30 -2.67 -2.10
CA VAL A 311 -13.90 -1.39 -2.69
C VAL A 311 -15.03 -0.75 -3.50
N ALA A 312 -15.84 -1.55 -4.20
CA ALA A 312 -17.04 -1.06 -4.88
C ALA A 312 -18.01 -0.41 -3.89
N ARG A 313 -18.30 -1.07 -2.75
CA ARG A 313 -19.17 -0.52 -1.70
C ARG A 313 -18.59 0.72 -1.04
N PHE A 314 -17.29 0.75 -0.77
CA PHE A 314 -16.63 1.95 -0.24
C PHE A 314 -16.77 3.12 -1.21
N SER A 315 -16.57 2.88 -2.50
CA SER A 315 -16.67 3.92 -3.54
C SER A 315 -18.10 4.43 -3.68
N GLU A 316 -19.09 3.54 -3.78
CA GLU A 316 -20.51 3.89 -3.86
C GLU A 316 -20.95 4.78 -2.69
N ARG A 317 -20.51 4.48 -1.47
CA ARG A 317 -20.89 5.22 -0.26
C ARG A 317 -20.51 6.70 -0.27
N ILE A 318 -19.43 7.05 -0.95
CA ILE A 318 -18.93 8.43 -1.02
C ILE A 318 -19.16 9.07 -2.39
N GLY A 319 -19.90 8.40 -3.28
CA GLY A 319 -20.13 8.89 -4.65
C GLY A 319 -18.87 8.87 -5.53
N HIS A 320 -17.87 8.03 -5.21
CA HIS A 320 -16.68 7.85 -6.03
C HIS A 320 -16.96 6.86 -7.16
N SER A 321 -16.66 7.25 -8.41
CA SER A 321 -16.72 6.37 -9.57
C SER A 321 -15.45 5.53 -9.70
N LEU A 322 -15.63 4.22 -9.95
CA LEU A 322 -14.55 3.30 -10.33
C LEU A 322 -14.39 3.19 -11.85
N ASP A 323 -15.12 4.01 -12.61
CA ASP A 323 -14.97 4.05 -14.06
C ASP A 323 -13.63 4.66 -14.42
N TYR A 324 -12.98 4.03 -15.40
CA TYR A 324 -11.77 4.54 -16.02
C TYR A 324 -11.82 4.32 -17.52
N ARG A 325 -10.99 5.05 -18.25
CA ARG A 325 -10.78 4.85 -19.69
C ARG A 325 -9.31 4.94 -20.00
N ILE A 326 -8.77 3.94 -20.70
CA ILE A 326 -7.43 4.01 -21.29
C ILE A 326 -7.56 4.45 -22.75
N SER A 327 -6.84 5.51 -23.10
CA SER A 327 -6.61 5.89 -24.49
C SER A 327 -5.30 5.27 -24.94
N TRP A 328 -5.34 4.55 -26.07
CA TRP A 328 -4.16 3.92 -26.63
C TRP A 328 -3.68 4.67 -27.87
N ALA A 329 -2.37 4.89 -28.00
CA ALA A 329 -1.76 5.42 -29.21
C ALA A 329 -2.14 4.53 -30.42
N GLY A 330 -2.61 5.18 -31.50
CA GLY A 330 -3.00 4.51 -32.74
C GLY A 330 -4.45 4.01 -32.81
N SER A 331 -5.27 4.16 -31.77
CA SER A 331 -6.73 3.97 -31.90
C SER A 331 -7.36 5.24 -32.47
N THR A 332 -7.27 5.43 -33.79
CA THR A 332 -8.22 6.30 -34.49
C THR A 332 -9.61 5.68 -34.33
N GLY A 333 -10.53 6.43 -33.75
CA GLY A 333 -11.91 5.98 -33.49
C GLY A 333 -12.53 5.33 -34.73
N GLY A 334 -13.05 4.12 -34.53
CA GLY A 334 -13.97 3.46 -35.44
C GLY A 334 -15.40 3.87 -35.13
#